data_AF-A0A3D4R5B1-F1
#
_entry.id   AF-A0A3D4R5B1-F1
#
_cell.length_a   1.000
_cell.length_b   1.000
_cell.length_c   1.000
_cell.angle_alpha   90.00
_cell.angle_beta   90.00
_cell.angle_gamma   90.00
#
_symmetry.space_group_name_H-M   'P 1'
#
loop_
_entity.id
_entity.type
_entity.pdbx_description
1 polymer ?
#
loop_
_entity_poly.entity_id
_entity_poly.type
_entity_poly.pdbx_seq_one_letter_code
_entity_poly.pdbx_strand_id
1 'polypeptide(L)'
;MILPDQLRDLISKSGFVVAAELDAAIKTAGQLGKTLSDVLIYRGLINEEALGTLIAQYYNVPPINLRNKTIPVEILNLIPEEAATTFRMIPFEVTDDEVHLAMEDPSDLEAREFAKRKTGKKLKIFCAASENLTQAFGQYKKNIKDVYTKIIQENLEKSKTAKDQDVTKLAQDLPVIRILDTLLEYAAAEGASDIHFESTETDFLVRFRIDGILQDTLTLTKSIHPAIVARIKILAQLKIDEHRVPQDGRFKFKLKEEYIALRVSILPAFHGENIVLRILPESQRPLSLEELGVVGHNLELIKANIDKPHGMVLVTGPTGSGKTTTLYSILTLLNTTEVNICTIEDPVEYGIKRVNQTQVNPAAGLTFAAGLRALLRHDPNIIMVGEIRDGETANMAIQSALTGHLVLSTLHTNDAAGA
;
A
#
# COMPACT_ATOMS: atom_id res chain seq x y z
N MET A 1 -21.22 23.32 -1.92
CA MET A 1 -21.71 23.35 -0.52
C MET A 1 -22.70 24.50 -0.41
N ILE A 2 -23.85 24.34 0.28
CA ILE A 2 -24.77 25.46 0.52
C ILE A 2 -23.98 26.59 1.19
N LEU A 3 -24.07 27.81 0.67
CA LEU A 3 -23.38 28.94 1.25
C LEU A 3 -23.91 29.20 2.67
N PRO A 4 -23.06 29.64 3.63
CA PRO A 4 -23.47 29.84 5.02
C PRO A 4 -24.74 30.71 5.18
N ASP A 5 -24.89 31.73 4.36
CA ASP A 5 -26.05 32.63 4.38
C ASP A 5 -27.34 31.95 3.86
N GLN A 6 -27.21 31.09 2.86
CA GLN A 6 -28.32 30.30 2.31
C GLN A 6 -28.76 29.22 3.30
N LEU A 7 -27.80 28.59 3.98
CA LEU A 7 -28.07 27.59 5.02
C LEU A 7 -28.75 28.22 6.23
N ARG A 8 -28.32 29.43 6.62
CA ARG A 8 -28.98 30.23 7.67
C ARG A 8 -30.44 30.50 7.33
N ASP A 9 -30.71 30.99 6.12
CA ASP A 9 -32.07 31.30 5.67
C ASP A 9 -32.95 30.04 5.65
N LEU A 10 -32.42 28.93 5.11
CA LEU A 10 -33.09 27.63 5.08
C LEU A 10 -33.48 27.13 6.47
N ILE A 11 -32.54 27.18 7.43
CA ILE A 11 -32.78 26.72 8.80
C ILE A 11 -33.76 27.64 9.53
N SER A 12 -33.67 28.96 9.33
CA SER A 12 -34.59 29.91 9.93
C SER A 12 -36.05 29.70 9.48
N LYS A 13 -36.26 29.31 8.21
CA LYS A 13 -37.58 29.03 7.63
C LYS A 13 -38.12 27.65 7.98
N SER A 14 -37.24 26.73 8.37
CA SER A 14 -37.60 25.33 8.63
C SER A 14 -38.33 25.10 9.97
N GLY A 15 -38.18 26.03 10.92
CA GLY A 15 -38.76 25.91 12.27
C GLY A 15 -38.07 24.90 13.19
N PHE A 16 -36.98 24.25 12.76
CA PHE A 16 -36.24 23.27 13.58
C PHE A 16 -35.41 23.92 14.70
N VAL A 17 -34.94 25.16 14.49
CA VAL A 17 -34.02 25.85 15.43
C VAL A 17 -34.58 27.23 15.77
N VAL A 18 -34.60 27.58 17.04
CA VAL A 18 -35.04 28.91 17.48
C VAL A 18 -34.03 29.98 17.04
N ALA A 19 -34.50 31.15 16.61
CA ALA A 19 -33.65 32.22 16.08
C ALA A 19 -32.46 32.58 17.00
N ALA A 20 -32.68 32.64 18.32
CA ALA A 20 -31.65 32.91 19.30
C ALA A 20 -30.56 31.81 19.35
N GLU A 21 -30.93 30.55 19.17
CA GLU A 21 -30.02 29.40 19.16
C GLU A 21 -29.23 29.33 17.85
N LEU A 22 -29.86 29.66 16.72
CA LEU A 22 -29.23 29.77 15.42
C LEU A 22 -28.16 30.88 15.40
N ASP A 23 -28.49 32.07 15.91
CA ASP A 23 -27.51 33.17 16.00
C ASP A 23 -26.34 32.82 16.94
N ALA A 24 -26.61 32.10 18.04
CA ALA A 24 -25.56 31.59 18.92
C ALA A 24 -24.68 30.52 18.25
N ALA A 25 -25.26 29.66 17.42
CA ALA A 25 -24.53 28.64 16.66
C ALA A 25 -23.63 29.28 15.60
N ILE A 26 -24.09 30.32 14.88
CA ILE A 26 -23.30 31.06 13.90
C ILE A 26 -22.06 31.70 14.54
N LYS A 27 -22.23 32.37 15.69
CA LYS A 27 -21.10 32.96 16.43
C LYS A 27 -20.07 31.91 16.83
N THR A 28 -20.54 30.74 17.25
CA THR A 28 -19.70 29.63 17.69
C THR A 28 -18.95 29.00 16.51
N ALA A 29 -19.62 28.83 15.36
CA ALA A 29 -19.00 28.34 14.13
C ALA A 29 -17.83 29.25 13.69
N GLY A 30 -18.03 30.57 13.73
CA GLY A 30 -16.99 31.55 13.44
C GLY A 30 -15.82 31.55 14.43
N GLN A 31 -16.09 31.37 15.73
CA GLN A 31 -15.05 31.29 16.77
C GLN A 31 -14.20 30.02 16.68
N LEU A 32 -14.81 28.89 16.31
CA LEU A 32 -14.15 27.58 16.27
C LEU A 32 -13.60 27.22 14.88
N GLY A 33 -13.84 28.04 13.86
CA GLY A 33 -13.50 27.72 12.46
C GLY A 33 -14.19 26.45 11.96
N LYS A 34 -15.41 26.18 12.43
CA LYS A 34 -16.24 25.01 12.06
C LYS A 34 -17.41 25.44 11.18
N THR A 35 -18.03 24.50 10.48
CA THR A 35 -19.22 24.82 9.68
C THR A 35 -20.44 25.03 10.58
N LEU A 36 -21.40 25.82 10.11
CA LEU A 36 -22.67 26.03 10.83
C LEU A 36 -23.40 24.70 11.06
N SER A 37 -23.38 23.81 10.06
CA SER A 37 -23.93 22.45 10.13
C SER A 37 -23.37 21.66 11.32
N ASP A 38 -22.03 21.61 11.45
CA ASP A 38 -21.35 20.87 12.52
C ASP A 38 -21.77 21.35 13.90
N VAL A 39 -21.87 22.67 14.08
CA VAL A 39 -22.22 23.28 15.37
C VAL A 39 -23.68 23.02 15.73
N LEU A 40 -24.60 23.05 14.76
CA LEU A 40 -26.01 22.77 14.99
C LEU A 40 -26.25 21.30 15.36
N ILE A 41 -25.56 20.38 14.69
CA ILE A 41 -25.60 18.94 15.00
C ILE A 41 -25.00 18.67 16.38
N TYR A 42 -23.81 19.19 16.65
CA TYR A 42 -23.11 18.99 17.91
C TYR A 42 -23.92 19.48 19.13
N ARG A 43 -24.66 20.58 18.97
CA ARG A 43 -25.55 21.12 20.00
C ARG A 43 -26.89 20.41 20.12
N GLY A 44 -27.17 19.43 19.25
CA GLY A 44 -28.45 18.72 19.22
C GLY A 44 -29.63 19.58 18.74
N LEU A 45 -29.35 20.71 18.07
CA LEU A 45 -30.37 21.65 17.59
C LEU A 45 -31.04 21.13 16.31
N ILE A 46 -30.32 20.34 15.52
CA ILE A 46 -30.85 19.62 14.36
C ILE A 46 -30.10 18.30 14.23
N ASN A 47 -30.79 17.22 13.87
CA ASN A 47 -30.10 15.96 13.54
C ASN A 47 -29.71 15.94 12.06
N GLU A 48 -28.77 15.05 11.70
CA GLU A 48 -28.24 14.98 10.33
C GLU A 48 -29.29 14.60 9.28
N GLU A 49 -30.27 13.78 9.62
CA GLU A 49 -31.34 13.39 8.69
C GLU A 49 -32.28 14.56 8.36
N ALA A 50 -32.65 15.36 9.36
CA ALA A 50 -33.44 16.57 9.17
C ALA A 50 -32.67 17.60 8.37
N LEU A 51 -31.39 17.81 8.68
CA LEU A 51 -30.51 18.70 7.91
C LEU A 51 -30.38 18.25 6.45
N GLY A 52 -30.12 16.96 6.22
CA GLY A 52 -30.05 16.39 4.87
C GLY A 52 -31.35 16.56 4.09
N THR A 53 -32.51 16.42 4.75
CA THR A 53 -33.82 16.63 4.12
C THR A 53 -34.02 18.09 3.71
N LEU A 54 -33.62 19.05 4.55
CA LEU A 54 -33.69 20.48 4.20
C LEU A 54 -32.79 20.81 3.01
N ILE A 55 -31.56 20.28 2.99
CA ILE A 55 -30.61 20.45 1.89
C ILE A 55 -31.20 19.86 0.60
N ALA A 56 -31.81 18.68 0.67
CA ALA A 56 -32.47 18.02 -0.46
C ALA A 56 -33.60 18.90 -1.05
N GLN A 57 -34.44 19.47 -0.18
CA GLN A 57 -35.53 20.37 -0.58
C GLN A 57 -34.99 21.65 -1.24
N TYR A 58 -33.93 22.24 -0.69
CA TYR A 58 -33.31 23.44 -1.23
C TYR A 58 -32.80 23.23 -2.67
N TYR A 59 -32.15 22.08 -2.93
CA TYR A 59 -31.65 21.74 -4.26
C TYR A 59 -32.67 21.05 -5.16
N ASN A 60 -33.91 20.87 -4.70
CA ASN A 60 -34.98 20.16 -5.42
C ASN A 60 -34.55 18.76 -5.88
N VAL A 61 -33.87 18.02 -5.01
CA VAL A 61 -33.48 16.63 -5.22
C VAL A 61 -34.14 15.72 -4.18
N PRO A 62 -34.46 14.46 -4.53
CA PRO A 62 -35.03 13.51 -3.56
C PRO A 62 -34.02 13.18 -2.44
N PRO A 63 -34.44 13.14 -1.17
CA PRO A 63 -33.62 12.60 -0.09
C PRO A 63 -33.55 11.06 -0.18
N ILE A 64 -32.46 10.46 0.31
CA ILE A 64 -32.30 9.01 0.39
C ILE A 64 -31.66 8.61 1.72
N ASN A 65 -32.17 7.51 2.30
CA ASN A 65 -31.57 6.85 3.46
C ASN A 65 -31.00 5.49 3.02
N LEU A 66 -29.71 5.29 3.29
CA LEU A 66 -28.96 4.10 2.86
C LEU A 66 -28.71 3.09 3.98
N ARG A 67 -29.10 3.37 5.25
CA ARG A 67 -28.72 2.55 6.42
C ARG A 67 -29.06 1.06 6.29
N ASN A 68 -30.17 0.74 5.62
CA ASN A 68 -30.65 -0.63 5.44
C ASN A 68 -30.69 -1.06 3.97
N LYS A 69 -30.02 -0.35 3.06
CA LYS A 69 -29.99 -0.69 1.64
C LYS A 69 -28.67 -1.38 1.33
N THR A 70 -28.71 -2.67 1.03
CA THR A 70 -27.56 -3.42 0.50
C THR A 70 -27.41 -3.08 -0.98
N ILE A 71 -26.25 -2.53 -1.35
CA ILE A 71 -25.95 -2.14 -2.72
C ILE A 71 -25.15 -3.28 -3.38
N PRO A 72 -25.60 -3.81 -4.53
CA PRO A 72 -24.86 -4.81 -5.29
C PRO A 72 -23.47 -4.34 -5.70
N VAL A 73 -22.51 -5.26 -5.74
CA VAL A 73 -21.10 -4.99 -6.04
C VAL A 73 -20.92 -4.37 -7.42
N GLU A 74 -21.72 -4.81 -8.41
CA GLU A 74 -21.62 -4.29 -9.77
C GLU A 74 -22.00 -2.80 -9.83
N ILE A 75 -22.89 -2.36 -8.95
CA ILE A 75 -23.32 -0.97 -8.83
C ILE A 75 -22.26 -0.15 -8.08
N LEU A 76 -21.74 -0.64 -6.96
CA LEU A 76 -20.67 0.05 -6.22
C LEU A 76 -19.43 0.27 -7.09
N ASN A 77 -19.04 -0.72 -7.89
CA ASN A 77 -17.87 -0.67 -8.76
C ASN A 77 -17.97 0.35 -9.91
N LEU A 78 -19.15 0.94 -10.13
CA LEU A 78 -19.30 2.06 -11.06
C LEU A 78 -18.48 3.28 -10.62
N ILE A 79 -18.26 3.47 -9.32
CA ILE A 79 -17.46 4.56 -8.76
C ILE A 79 -16.48 3.98 -7.75
N PRO A 80 -15.15 4.11 -7.96
CA PRO A 80 -14.13 3.61 -7.02
C PRO A 80 -14.30 4.18 -5.60
N GLU A 81 -14.01 3.38 -4.56
CA GLU A 81 -14.15 3.78 -3.14
C GLU A 81 -13.43 5.10 -2.81
N GLU A 82 -12.22 5.30 -3.33
CA GLU A 82 -11.44 6.52 -3.11
C GLU A 82 -12.18 7.76 -3.63
N ALA A 83 -12.74 7.68 -4.84
CA ALA A 83 -13.53 8.76 -5.43
C ALA A 83 -14.87 8.93 -4.71
N ALA A 84 -15.53 7.82 -4.36
CA ALA A 84 -16.78 7.82 -3.59
C ALA A 84 -16.60 8.53 -2.23
N THR A 85 -15.51 8.24 -1.54
CA THR A 85 -15.17 8.84 -0.24
C THR A 85 -14.78 10.31 -0.41
N THR A 86 -13.92 10.62 -1.37
CA THR A 86 -13.41 11.99 -1.62
C THR A 86 -14.52 12.94 -2.03
N PHE A 87 -15.35 12.54 -2.99
CA PHE A 87 -16.48 13.33 -3.48
C PHE A 87 -17.76 13.13 -2.65
N ARG A 88 -17.70 12.34 -1.57
CA ARG A 88 -18.82 12.06 -0.67
C ARG A 88 -20.09 11.64 -1.44
N MET A 89 -19.95 10.67 -2.34
CA MET A 89 -21.01 10.15 -3.20
C MET A 89 -20.98 8.63 -3.32
N ILE A 90 -22.14 7.99 -3.53
CA ILE A 90 -22.23 6.54 -3.72
C ILE A 90 -23.34 6.18 -4.73
N PRO A 91 -23.04 5.36 -5.75
CA PRO A 91 -24.08 4.82 -6.63
C PRO A 91 -24.85 3.75 -5.87
N PHE A 92 -26.18 3.77 -5.95
CA PHE A 92 -27.00 2.80 -5.21
C PHE A 92 -28.05 2.08 -6.06
N GLU A 93 -28.24 2.52 -7.31
CA GLU A 93 -29.14 1.89 -8.27
C GLU A 93 -28.69 2.20 -9.70
N VAL A 94 -28.92 1.28 -10.62
CA VAL A 94 -28.65 1.47 -12.06
C VAL A 94 -29.81 0.93 -12.87
N THR A 95 -30.20 1.68 -13.89
CA THR A 95 -31.12 1.25 -14.94
C THR A 95 -30.41 1.27 -16.30
N ASP A 96 -31.12 0.94 -17.37
CA ASP A 96 -30.55 0.91 -18.73
C ASP A 96 -29.99 2.28 -19.17
N ASP A 97 -30.57 3.39 -18.69
CA ASP A 97 -30.20 4.75 -19.13
C ASP A 97 -29.67 5.69 -18.02
N GLU A 98 -29.91 5.38 -16.74
CA GLU A 98 -29.52 6.25 -15.62
C GLU A 98 -28.86 5.51 -14.44
N VAL A 99 -28.00 6.22 -13.72
CA VAL A 99 -27.41 5.82 -12.44
C VAL A 99 -27.97 6.71 -11.35
N HIS A 100 -28.51 6.10 -10.30
CA HIS A 100 -28.96 6.84 -9.11
C HIS A 100 -27.77 7.02 -8.18
N LEU A 101 -27.44 8.28 -7.92
CA LEU A 101 -26.26 8.68 -7.17
C LEU A 101 -26.69 9.41 -5.91
N ALA A 102 -26.37 8.86 -4.74
CA ALA A 102 -26.52 9.56 -3.47
C ALA A 102 -25.29 10.43 -3.23
N MET A 103 -25.49 11.70 -2.88
CA MET A 103 -24.44 12.68 -2.61
C MET A 103 -24.72 13.41 -1.29
N GLU A 104 -23.67 13.77 -0.56
CA GLU A 104 -23.81 14.66 0.59
C GLU A 104 -24.12 16.09 0.15
N ASP A 105 -23.47 16.52 -0.93
CA ASP A 105 -23.63 17.85 -1.52
C ASP A 105 -24.10 17.76 -2.99
N PRO A 106 -25.41 17.87 -3.25
CA PRO A 106 -25.95 17.85 -4.61
C PRO A 106 -25.43 18.96 -5.54
N SER A 107 -24.84 20.02 -4.98
CA SER A 107 -24.31 21.15 -5.76
C SER A 107 -22.92 20.90 -6.34
N ASP A 108 -22.19 19.91 -5.83
CA ASP A 108 -20.82 19.61 -6.25
C ASP A 108 -20.81 19.23 -7.74
N LEU A 109 -20.32 20.15 -8.58
CA LEU A 109 -20.28 19.97 -10.02
C LEU A 109 -19.13 19.03 -10.43
N GLU A 110 -18.02 19.05 -9.70
CA GLU A 110 -16.86 18.21 -9.99
C GLU A 110 -17.18 16.74 -9.74
N ALA A 111 -17.80 16.44 -8.60
CA ALA A 111 -18.28 15.11 -8.26
C ALA A 111 -19.26 14.57 -9.32
N ARG A 112 -20.23 15.39 -9.75
CA ARG A 112 -21.22 15.01 -10.78
C ARG A 112 -20.58 14.75 -12.14
N GLU A 113 -19.66 15.61 -12.56
CA GLU A 113 -18.94 15.42 -13.82
C GLU A 113 -18.04 14.19 -13.79
N PHE A 114 -17.35 13.94 -12.67
CA PHE A 114 -16.58 12.71 -12.46
C PHE A 114 -17.45 11.47 -12.57
N ALA A 115 -18.56 11.41 -11.81
CA ALA A 115 -19.48 10.28 -11.83
C ALA A 115 -20.08 10.06 -13.22
N LYS A 116 -20.43 11.11 -13.94
CA LYS A 116 -20.99 11.02 -15.29
C LYS A 116 -19.98 10.46 -16.30
N ARG A 117 -18.73 10.94 -16.25
CA ARG A 117 -17.64 10.42 -17.10
C ARG A 117 -17.33 8.97 -16.79
N LYS A 118 -17.34 8.59 -15.51
CA LYS A 118 -17.00 7.24 -15.07
C LYS A 118 -18.07 6.22 -15.41
N THR A 119 -19.34 6.58 -15.27
CA THR A 119 -20.49 5.69 -15.51
C THR A 119 -20.95 5.65 -16.96
N GLY A 120 -20.69 6.71 -17.74
CA GLY A 120 -21.17 6.83 -19.12
C GLY A 120 -22.69 6.96 -19.25
N LYS A 121 -23.41 7.10 -18.14
CA LYS A 121 -24.89 7.14 -18.06
C LYS A 121 -25.36 8.51 -17.54
N LYS A 122 -26.66 8.79 -17.71
CA LYS A 122 -27.27 9.96 -17.06
C LYS A 122 -27.29 9.76 -15.55
N LEU A 123 -27.15 10.84 -14.79
CA LEU A 123 -27.18 10.79 -13.33
C LEU A 123 -28.52 11.30 -12.81
N LYS A 124 -29.12 10.54 -11.90
CA LYS A 124 -30.22 11.00 -11.06
C LYS A 124 -29.68 11.22 -9.65
N ILE A 125 -29.67 12.47 -9.21
CA ILE A 125 -29.03 12.89 -7.95
C ILE A 125 -30.01 12.76 -6.80
N PHE A 126 -29.55 12.17 -5.70
CA PHE A 126 -30.25 12.08 -4.42
C PHE A 126 -29.36 12.71 -3.34
N CYS A 127 -29.97 13.33 -2.34
CA CYS A 127 -29.25 13.86 -1.20
C CYS A 127 -29.27 12.85 -0.05
N ALA A 128 -28.10 12.49 0.48
CA ALA A 128 -27.96 11.62 1.64
C ALA A 128 -27.30 12.36 2.80
N ALA A 129 -27.75 12.08 4.03
CA ALA A 129 -27.12 12.61 5.23
C ALA A 129 -25.70 12.06 5.41
N SER A 130 -24.85 12.81 6.12
CA SER A 130 -23.43 12.51 6.26
C SER A 130 -23.16 11.12 6.83
N GLU A 131 -23.84 10.79 7.94
CA GLU A 131 -23.76 9.51 8.61
C GLU A 131 -24.25 8.35 7.73
N ASN A 132 -25.30 8.58 6.94
CA ASN A 132 -25.84 7.55 6.03
C ASN A 132 -24.83 7.17 4.94
N LEU A 133 -24.10 8.15 4.40
CA LEU A 133 -23.03 7.91 3.44
C LEU A 133 -21.84 7.22 4.08
N THR A 134 -21.41 7.67 5.26
CA THR A 134 -20.29 7.07 5.98
C THR A 134 -20.54 5.58 6.28
N GLN A 135 -21.75 5.22 6.71
CA GLN A 135 -22.12 3.82 6.88
C GLN A 135 -22.17 3.05 5.55
N ALA A 136 -22.70 3.67 4.49
CA ALA A 136 -22.79 3.05 3.17
C ALA A 136 -21.41 2.81 2.53
N PHE A 137 -20.42 3.67 2.79
CA PHE A 137 -19.04 3.45 2.32
C PHE A 137 -18.43 2.17 2.86
N GLY A 138 -18.81 1.74 4.07
CA GLY A 138 -18.41 0.44 4.61
C GLY A 138 -18.84 -0.76 3.77
N GLN A 139 -19.81 -0.59 2.85
CA GLN A 139 -20.23 -1.65 1.92
C GLN A 139 -19.19 -1.92 0.82
N TYR A 140 -18.32 -0.96 0.48
CA TYR A 140 -17.21 -1.20 -0.45
C TYR A 140 -16.29 -2.31 0.09
N LYS A 141 -15.87 -2.18 1.36
CA LYS A 141 -14.99 -3.14 2.03
C LYS A 141 -15.63 -4.52 2.25
N LYS A 142 -16.91 -4.57 2.66
CA LYS A 142 -17.62 -5.84 2.87
C LYS A 142 -17.75 -6.64 1.58
N ASN A 143 -18.05 -5.97 0.47
CA ASN A 143 -18.20 -6.64 -0.82
C ASN A 143 -16.89 -7.16 -1.38
N ILE A 144 -15.77 -6.47 -1.15
CA ILE A 144 -14.42 -6.96 -1.47
C ILE A 144 -14.18 -8.29 -0.72
N LYS A 145 -14.38 -8.30 0.60
CA LYS A 145 -14.24 -9.52 1.42
C LYS A 145 -15.07 -10.69 0.90
N ASP A 146 -16.35 -10.45 0.59
CA ASP A 146 -17.27 -11.51 0.17
C ASP A 146 -16.90 -12.10 -1.20
N VAL A 147 -16.46 -11.26 -2.16
CA VAL A 147 -16.00 -11.70 -3.48
C VAL A 147 -14.76 -12.60 -3.35
N TYR A 148 -13.74 -12.15 -2.63
CA TYR A 148 -12.51 -12.93 -2.44
C TYR A 148 -12.78 -14.21 -1.64
N THR A 149 -13.61 -14.13 -0.59
CA THR A 149 -14.00 -15.29 0.23
C THR A 149 -14.71 -16.34 -0.62
N LYS A 150 -15.63 -15.94 -1.51
CA LYS A 150 -16.35 -16.86 -2.39
C LYS A 150 -15.41 -17.56 -3.38
N ILE A 151 -14.49 -16.83 -4.01
CA ILE A 151 -13.49 -17.41 -4.92
C ILE A 151 -12.63 -18.44 -4.17
N ILE A 152 -12.20 -18.12 -2.94
CA ILE A 152 -11.41 -19.04 -2.12
C ILE A 152 -12.22 -20.29 -1.76
N GLN A 153 -13.47 -20.14 -1.33
CA GLN A 153 -14.35 -21.27 -1.01
C GLN A 153 -14.59 -22.20 -2.21
N GLU A 154 -14.85 -21.66 -3.40
CA GLU A 154 -15.01 -22.45 -4.62
C GLU A 154 -13.74 -23.24 -4.98
N ASN A 155 -12.56 -22.67 -4.75
CA ASN A 155 -11.29 -23.37 -4.98
C ASN A 155 -10.98 -24.39 -3.87
N LEU A 156 -11.38 -24.12 -2.61
CA LEU A 156 -11.26 -25.09 -1.51
C LEU A 156 -12.09 -26.34 -1.78
N GLU A 157 -13.32 -26.20 -2.29
CA GLU A 157 -14.16 -27.34 -2.66
C GLU A 157 -13.53 -28.19 -3.77
N LYS A 158 -12.93 -27.54 -4.78
CA LYS A 158 -12.20 -28.20 -5.86
C LYS A 158 -10.92 -28.89 -5.41
N SER A 159 -10.28 -28.41 -4.34
CA SER A 159 -9.10 -29.04 -3.75
C SER A 159 -9.44 -30.33 -3.00
N LYS A 160 -10.60 -30.40 -2.34
CA LYS A 160 -11.04 -31.58 -1.56
C LYS A 160 -11.28 -32.84 -2.41
N THR A 161 -11.50 -32.70 -3.71
CA THR A 161 -11.70 -33.83 -4.63
C THR A 161 -10.40 -34.46 -5.14
N ALA A 162 -9.24 -33.81 -4.92
CA ALA A 162 -7.93 -34.36 -5.27
C ALA A 162 -7.45 -35.32 -4.16
N LYS A 163 -7.46 -36.64 -4.44
CA LYS A 163 -7.02 -37.70 -3.52
C LYS A 163 -5.50 -37.96 -3.54
N ASP A 164 -4.66 -36.95 -3.76
CA ASP A 164 -3.21 -37.16 -3.79
C ASP A 164 -2.61 -36.93 -2.39
N GLN A 165 -1.74 -37.83 -1.92
CA GLN A 165 -1.12 -37.76 -0.59
C GLN A 165 0.21 -36.99 -0.59
N ASP A 166 0.76 -36.67 -1.75
CA ASP A 166 2.01 -35.92 -1.86
C ASP A 166 1.77 -34.41 -1.73
N VAL A 167 2.23 -33.84 -0.61
CA VAL A 167 2.13 -32.41 -0.27
C VAL A 167 2.76 -31.53 -1.34
N THR A 168 3.83 -32.00 -2.00
CA THR A 168 4.53 -31.24 -3.03
C THR A 168 3.66 -31.08 -4.28
N LYS A 169 2.91 -32.13 -4.64
CA LYS A 169 1.94 -32.08 -5.75
C LYS A 169 0.73 -31.24 -5.40
N LEU A 170 0.21 -31.38 -4.17
CA LEU A 170 -0.89 -30.53 -3.67
C LEU A 170 -0.52 -29.04 -3.70
N ALA A 171 0.73 -28.70 -3.37
CA ALA A 171 1.22 -27.33 -3.45
C ALA A 171 1.29 -26.79 -4.89
N GLN A 172 1.39 -27.66 -5.89
CA GLN A 172 1.37 -27.30 -7.31
C GLN A 172 -0.03 -27.40 -7.91
N ASP A 173 -1.03 -27.82 -7.12
CA ASP A 173 -2.41 -27.95 -7.56
C ASP A 173 -3.01 -26.56 -7.86
N LEU A 174 -3.69 -26.45 -9.00
CA LEU A 174 -4.21 -25.18 -9.53
C LEU A 174 -5.14 -24.45 -8.53
N PRO A 175 -6.04 -25.13 -7.79
CA PRO A 175 -6.84 -24.50 -6.75
C PRO A 175 -6.01 -23.93 -5.59
N VAL A 176 -4.95 -24.61 -5.14
CA VAL A 176 -4.08 -24.12 -4.05
C VAL A 176 -3.33 -22.86 -4.49
N ILE A 177 -2.81 -22.87 -5.72
CA ILE A 177 -2.18 -21.70 -6.34
C ILE A 177 -3.16 -20.53 -6.37
N ARG A 178 -4.38 -20.76 -6.87
CA ARG A 178 -5.42 -19.73 -6.93
C ARG A 178 -5.82 -19.20 -5.56
N ILE A 179 -5.95 -20.04 -4.54
CA ILE A 179 -6.27 -19.59 -3.17
C ILE A 179 -5.20 -18.63 -2.68
N LEU A 180 -3.91 -18.99 -2.81
CA LEU A 180 -2.82 -18.12 -2.36
C LEU A 180 -2.79 -16.83 -3.17
N ASP A 181 -2.87 -16.88 -4.50
CA ASP A 181 -2.87 -15.69 -5.36
C ASP A 181 -4.04 -14.76 -5.00
N THR A 182 -5.24 -15.31 -4.81
CA THR A 182 -6.45 -14.58 -4.40
C THR A 182 -6.27 -13.91 -3.02
N LEU A 183 -5.60 -14.58 -2.07
CA LEU A 183 -5.28 -13.99 -0.75
C LEU A 183 -4.26 -12.84 -0.85
N LEU A 184 -3.25 -12.97 -1.71
CA LEU A 184 -2.26 -11.92 -1.93
C LEU A 184 -2.89 -10.69 -2.61
N GLU A 185 -3.74 -10.92 -3.60
CA GLU A 185 -4.53 -9.86 -4.26
C GLU A 185 -5.45 -9.15 -3.27
N TYR A 186 -6.15 -9.91 -2.43
CA TYR A 186 -7.03 -9.34 -1.42
C TYR A 186 -6.26 -8.52 -0.39
N ALA A 187 -5.12 -9.03 0.11
CA ALA A 187 -4.28 -8.31 1.05
C ALA A 187 -3.76 -6.99 0.46
N ALA A 188 -3.35 -7.00 -0.81
CA ALA A 188 -2.93 -5.78 -1.50
C ALA A 188 -4.09 -4.79 -1.70
N ALA A 189 -5.29 -5.28 -2.04
CA ALA A 189 -6.48 -4.44 -2.19
C ALA A 189 -6.90 -3.77 -0.88
N GLU A 190 -6.77 -4.46 0.26
CA GLU A 190 -7.04 -3.92 1.60
C GLU A 190 -5.91 -3.05 2.16
N GLY A 191 -4.79 -2.88 1.44
CA GLY A 191 -3.65 -2.11 1.91
C GLY A 191 -2.94 -2.75 3.12
N ALA A 192 -2.94 -4.08 3.22
CA ALA A 192 -2.30 -4.78 4.31
C ALA A 192 -0.77 -4.63 4.28
N SER A 193 -0.16 -4.49 5.45
CA SER A 193 1.29 -4.46 5.65
C SER A 193 1.89 -5.85 5.87
N ASP A 194 1.16 -6.73 6.57
CA ASP A 194 1.54 -8.11 6.80
C ASP A 194 0.32 -9.04 6.60
N ILE A 195 0.57 -10.24 6.08
CA ILE A 195 -0.39 -11.36 6.03
C ILE A 195 0.10 -12.43 7.00
N HIS A 196 -0.74 -12.80 7.94
CA HIS A 196 -0.48 -13.83 8.94
C HIS A 196 -1.28 -15.08 8.61
N PHE A 197 -0.61 -16.22 8.57
CA PHE A 197 -1.18 -17.55 8.42
C PHE A 197 -0.89 -18.34 9.70
N GLU A 198 -1.94 -18.75 10.40
CA GLU A 198 -1.81 -19.37 11.72
C GLU A 198 -2.63 -20.66 11.78
N SER A 199 -1.96 -21.75 12.13
CA SER A 199 -2.64 -23.02 12.34
C SER A 199 -3.07 -23.15 13.79
N THR A 200 -4.36 -23.44 14.01
CA THR A 200 -4.90 -23.82 15.31
C THR A 200 -5.14 -25.33 15.35
N GLU A 201 -5.77 -25.83 16.42
CA GLU A 201 -6.13 -27.24 16.54
C GLU A 201 -7.07 -27.69 15.40
N THR A 202 -8.06 -26.87 15.06
CA THR A 202 -9.15 -27.18 14.13
C THR A 202 -9.11 -26.38 12.83
N ASP A 203 -8.53 -25.19 12.86
CA ASP A 203 -8.69 -24.18 11.83
C ASP A 203 -7.35 -23.66 11.30
N PHE A 204 -7.40 -23.05 10.12
CA PHE A 204 -6.29 -22.31 9.54
C PHE A 204 -6.71 -20.87 9.34
N LEU A 205 -6.21 -19.98 10.19
CA LEU A 205 -6.59 -18.58 10.25
C LEU A 205 -5.71 -17.75 9.34
N VAL A 206 -6.32 -16.84 8.58
CA VAL A 206 -5.64 -15.82 7.79
C VAL A 206 -6.03 -14.45 8.32
N ARG A 207 -5.03 -13.68 8.75
CA ARG A 207 -5.21 -12.35 9.35
C ARG A 207 -4.38 -11.32 8.62
N PHE A 208 -4.92 -10.12 8.43
CA PHE A 208 -4.19 -9.01 7.82
C PHE A 208 -3.84 -7.97 8.85
N ARG A 209 -2.65 -7.36 8.74
CA ARG A 209 -2.31 -6.15 9.48
C ARG A 209 -2.57 -4.93 8.61
N ILE A 210 -3.63 -4.19 8.94
CA ILE A 210 -4.04 -2.98 8.22
C ILE A 210 -3.91 -1.81 9.20
N ASP A 211 -3.18 -0.76 8.80
CA ASP A 211 -2.90 0.41 9.64
C ASP A 211 -2.35 0.05 11.04
N GLY A 212 -1.50 -0.98 11.09
CA GLY A 212 -0.90 -1.50 12.32
C GLY A 212 -1.80 -2.44 13.14
N ILE A 213 -3.10 -2.51 12.84
CA ILE A 213 -4.09 -3.31 13.56
C ILE A 213 -4.23 -4.67 12.88
N LEU A 214 -4.13 -5.74 13.66
CA LEU A 214 -4.33 -7.11 13.17
C LEU A 214 -5.81 -7.46 13.15
N GLN A 215 -6.30 -7.97 12.03
CA GLN A 215 -7.73 -8.25 11.81
C GLN A 215 -7.93 -9.67 11.28
N ASP A 216 -8.94 -10.36 11.81
CA ASP A 216 -9.34 -11.70 11.36
C ASP A 216 -10.05 -11.61 10.01
N THR A 217 -9.34 -12.01 8.97
CA THR A 217 -9.80 -11.84 7.59
C THR A 217 -10.61 -13.06 7.14
N LEU A 218 -10.02 -14.25 7.27
CA LEU A 218 -10.59 -15.50 6.74
C LEU A 218 -10.22 -16.70 7.60
N THR A 219 -11.16 -17.64 7.71
CA THR A 219 -10.93 -18.95 8.35
C THR A 219 -11.04 -20.04 7.29
N LEU A 220 -9.98 -20.82 7.14
CA LEU A 220 -9.85 -21.93 6.20
C LEU A 220 -9.86 -23.26 6.96
N THR A 221 -10.22 -24.34 6.27
CA THR A 221 -10.13 -25.69 6.84
C THR A 221 -8.69 -26.11 7.01
N LYS A 222 -8.32 -26.65 8.19
CA LYS A 222 -6.95 -27.10 8.49
C LYS A 222 -6.32 -28.04 7.46
N SER A 223 -7.13 -28.80 6.71
CA SER A 223 -6.64 -29.68 5.64
C SER A 223 -5.84 -28.96 4.54
N ILE A 224 -6.04 -27.66 4.32
CA ILE A 224 -5.34 -26.90 3.29
C ILE A 224 -3.97 -26.38 3.76
N HIS A 225 -3.74 -26.34 5.08
CA HIS A 225 -2.56 -25.74 5.70
C HIS A 225 -1.24 -26.29 5.14
N PRO A 226 -1.01 -27.62 5.05
CA PRO A 226 0.25 -28.16 4.53
C PRO A 226 0.52 -27.74 3.08
N ALA A 227 -0.51 -27.66 2.25
CA ALA A 227 -0.39 -27.29 0.84
C ALA A 227 -0.03 -25.81 0.68
N ILE A 228 -0.64 -24.92 1.46
CA ILE A 228 -0.32 -23.48 1.46
C ILE A 228 1.10 -23.24 1.96
N VAL A 229 1.51 -23.92 3.05
CA VAL A 229 2.87 -23.85 3.58
C VAL A 229 3.90 -24.29 2.55
N ALA A 230 3.69 -25.45 1.92
CA ALA A 230 4.58 -25.95 0.88
C ALA A 230 4.61 -25.03 -0.35
N ARG A 231 3.47 -24.46 -0.76
CA ARG A 231 3.42 -23.50 -1.86
C ARG A 231 4.24 -22.24 -1.56
N ILE A 232 4.12 -21.68 -0.36
CA ILE A 232 4.91 -20.52 0.06
C ILE A 232 6.40 -20.87 0.11
N LYS A 233 6.77 -22.04 0.65
CA LYS A 233 8.16 -22.53 0.66
C LYS A 233 8.73 -22.65 -0.76
N ILE A 234 7.96 -23.19 -1.71
CA ILE A 234 8.36 -23.28 -3.13
C ILE A 234 8.65 -21.88 -3.70
N LEU A 235 7.71 -20.94 -3.52
CA LEU A 235 7.86 -19.58 -4.05
C LEU A 235 9.06 -18.85 -3.45
N ALA A 236 9.31 -19.05 -2.16
CA ALA A 236 10.40 -18.44 -1.41
C ALA A 236 11.73 -19.23 -1.47
N GLN A 237 11.81 -20.30 -2.25
CA GLN A 237 12.99 -21.18 -2.39
C GLN A 237 13.49 -21.77 -1.06
N LEU A 238 12.55 -22.13 -0.17
CA LEU A 238 12.80 -22.70 1.14
C LEU A 238 12.76 -24.24 1.10
N LYS A 239 13.30 -24.88 2.15
CA LYS A 239 13.29 -26.34 2.29
C LYS A 239 11.88 -26.81 2.65
N ILE A 240 11.24 -27.48 1.70
CA ILE A 240 9.85 -27.96 1.79
C ILE A 240 9.70 -29.02 2.88
N ASP A 241 10.70 -29.91 2.99
CA ASP A 241 10.78 -31.07 3.87
C ASP A 241 11.21 -30.74 5.31
N GLU A 242 11.73 -29.54 5.56
CA GLU A 242 12.13 -29.10 6.90
C GLU A 242 11.03 -28.28 7.55
N HIS A 243 10.56 -28.71 8.72
CA HIS A 243 9.43 -28.10 9.46
C HIS A 243 9.77 -27.75 10.92
N ARG A 244 11.00 -28.04 11.37
CA ARG A 244 11.39 -27.98 12.80
C ARG A 244 12.22 -26.75 13.15
N VAL A 245 12.65 -25.98 12.14
CA VAL A 245 13.45 -24.78 12.33
C VAL A 245 12.82 -23.59 11.61
N PRO A 246 13.03 -22.35 12.10
CA PRO A 246 12.63 -21.14 11.38
C PRO A 246 13.23 -21.10 9.97
N GLN A 247 12.47 -20.56 9.02
CA GLN A 247 12.93 -20.32 7.66
C GLN A 247 12.50 -18.93 7.17
N ASP A 248 13.46 -18.15 6.68
CA ASP A 248 13.24 -16.84 6.09
C ASP A 248 13.50 -16.89 4.59
N GLY A 249 12.64 -16.23 3.82
CA GLY A 249 12.79 -16.16 2.37
C GLY A 249 12.21 -14.89 1.79
N ARG A 250 12.28 -14.77 0.47
CA ARG A 250 11.67 -13.68 -0.29
C ARG A 250 11.11 -14.24 -1.59
N PHE A 251 9.99 -13.68 -2.04
CA PHE A 251 9.49 -13.94 -3.39
C PHE A 251 8.74 -12.71 -3.90
N LYS A 252 8.43 -12.70 -5.19
CA LYS A 252 7.61 -11.65 -5.79
C LYS A 252 6.33 -12.29 -6.32
N PHE A 253 5.22 -11.58 -6.18
CA PHE A 253 3.98 -11.94 -6.87
C PHE A 253 3.59 -10.82 -7.84
N LYS A 254 2.97 -11.21 -8.96
CA LYS A 254 2.52 -10.26 -9.98
C LYS A 254 1.11 -9.81 -9.63
N LEU A 255 0.91 -8.50 -9.44
CA LEU A 255 -0.39 -7.88 -9.28
C LEU A 255 -0.65 -6.95 -10.48
N LYS A 256 -1.58 -7.34 -11.36
CA LYS A 256 -1.83 -6.66 -12.65
C LYS A 256 -0.54 -6.56 -13.47
N GLU A 257 0.04 -5.38 -13.70
CA GLU A 257 1.31 -5.19 -14.42
C GLU A 257 2.50 -4.88 -13.50
N GLU A 258 2.29 -4.89 -12.19
CA GLU A 258 3.31 -4.60 -11.20
C GLU A 258 3.73 -5.89 -10.47
N TYR A 259 4.95 -5.90 -9.96
CA TYR A 259 5.41 -6.92 -9.04
C TYR A 259 5.40 -6.35 -7.63
N ILE A 260 5.00 -7.16 -6.67
CA ILE A 260 5.06 -6.83 -5.26
C ILE A 260 6.00 -7.82 -4.59
N ALA A 261 7.01 -7.29 -3.92
CA ALA A 261 7.98 -8.08 -3.17
C ALA A 261 7.38 -8.48 -1.81
N LEU A 262 7.62 -9.73 -1.43
CA LEU A 262 7.21 -10.29 -0.15
C LEU A 262 8.44 -10.80 0.59
N ARG A 263 8.54 -10.45 1.87
CA ARG A 263 9.44 -11.14 2.81
C ARG A 263 8.64 -12.20 3.56
N VAL A 264 9.19 -13.40 3.60
CA VAL A 264 8.58 -14.58 4.22
C VAL A 264 9.32 -14.91 5.50
N SER A 265 8.58 -15.18 6.57
CA SER A 265 9.08 -15.80 7.78
C SER A 265 8.17 -16.97 8.14
N ILE A 266 8.74 -18.17 8.26
CA ILE A 266 8.04 -19.39 8.66
C ILE A 266 8.59 -19.83 10.02
N LEU A 267 7.70 -20.08 10.98
CA LEU A 267 8.04 -20.51 12.33
C LEU A 267 7.29 -21.81 12.68
N PRO A 268 7.99 -22.84 13.20
CA PRO A 268 7.34 -24.00 13.79
C PRO A 268 6.47 -23.59 14.98
N ALA A 269 5.20 -23.98 15.01
CA ALA A 269 4.29 -23.78 16.11
C ALA A 269 3.61 -25.10 16.52
N PHE A 270 2.85 -25.07 17.62
CA PHE A 270 2.30 -26.29 18.25
C PHE A 270 1.37 -27.09 17.34
N HIS A 271 0.59 -26.42 16.48
CA HIS A 271 -0.38 -27.08 15.60
C HIS A 271 0.01 -27.11 14.11
N GLY A 272 1.25 -26.72 13.78
CA GLY A 272 1.73 -26.57 12.41
C GLY A 272 2.68 -25.38 12.28
N GLU A 273 3.17 -25.11 11.07
CA GLU A 273 3.97 -23.92 10.82
C GLU A 273 3.10 -22.66 10.69
N ASN A 274 3.49 -21.60 11.39
CA ASN A 274 2.92 -20.27 11.21
C ASN A 274 3.76 -19.50 10.18
N ILE A 275 3.10 -18.69 9.36
CA ILE A 275 3.76 -17.91 8.30
C ILE A 275 3.38 -16.45 8.44
N VAL A 276 4.37 -15.58 8.28
CA VAL A 276 4.17 -14.15 8.10
C VAL A 276 4.74 -13.74 6.75
N LEU A 277 3.89 -13.13 5.91
CA LEU A 277 4.30 -12.48 4.67
C LEU A 277 4.23 -10.97 4.88
N ARG A 278 5.38 -10.30 4.87
CA ARG A 278 5.43 -8.85 4.87
C ARG A 278 5.36 -8.34 3.44
N ILE A 279 4.37 -7.50 3.17
CA ILE A 279 4.17 -6.83 1.89
C ILE A 279 5.13 -5.65 1.83
N LEU A 280 6.08 -5.71 0.89
CA LEU A 280 6.96 -4.62 0.59
C LEU A 280 6.40 -3.94 -0.67
N PRO A 281 5.90 -2.70 -0.58
CA PRO A 281 5.50 -1.97 -1.76
C PRO A 281 6.72 -1.82 -2.68
N GLU A 282 6.72 -2.52 -3.81
CA GLU A 282 7.84 -2.47 -4.77
C GLU A 282 7.75 -1.22 -5.68
N SER A 283 6.84 -0.29 -5.37
CA SER A 283 6.55 0.90 -6.19
C SER A 283 7.17 2.19 -5.67
N GLN A 284 8.17 2.13 -4.78
CA GLN A 284 9.06 3.28 -4.67
C GLN A 284 10.05 3.22 -5.83
N ARG A 285 9.69 3.87 -6.94
CA ARG A 285 10.72 4.51 -7.76
C ARG A 285 11.68 5.21 -6.78
N PRO A 286 13.00 5.07 -6.95
CA PRO A 286 13.94 5.87 -6.18
C PRO A 286 13.47 7.32 -6.20
N LEU A 287 13.32 7.91 -5.00
CA LEU A 287 12.97 9.31 -4.89
C LEU A 287 14.06 10.12 -5.60
N SER A 288 13.71 11.23 -6.23
CA SER A 288 14.74 12.16 -6.68
C SER A 288 15.45 12.78 -5.46
N LEU A 289 16.66 13.30 -5.65
CA LEU A 289 17.36 14.02 -4.58
C LEU A 289 16.52 15.21 -4.08
N GLU A 290 15.78 15.85 -4.99
CA GLU A 290 14.86 16.94 -4.70
C GLU A 290 13.69 16.47 -3.81
N GLU A 291 13.12 15.29 -4.07
CA GLU A 291 12.07 14.67 -3.24
C GLU A 291 12.57 14.26 -1.86
N LEU A 292 13.87 13.96 -1.73
CA LEU A 292 14.54 13.75 -0.44
C LEU A 292 14.81 15.06 0.32
N GLY A 293 14.48 16.22 -0.26
CA GLY A 293 14.70 17.53 0.34
C GLY A 293 16.05 18.16 0.04
N VAL A 294 16.84 17.59 -0.87
CA VAL A 294 18.11 18.19 -1.33
C VAL A 294 17.80 19.21 -2.43
N VAL A 295 17.98 20.49 -2.11
CA VAL A 295 17.63 21.60 -3.00
C VAL A 295 18.75 22.64 -3.13
N GLY A 296 18.69 23.45 -4.18
CA GLY A 296 19.57 24.60 -4.39
C GLY A 296 21.05 24.22 -4.48
N HIS A 297 21.90 24.97 -3.78
CA HIS A 297 23.35 24.82 -3.84
C HIS A 297 23.85 23.40 -3.51
N ASN A 298 23.25 22.72 -2.54
CA ASN A 298 23.67 21.37 -2.15
C ASN A 298 23.39 20.35 -3.27
N LEU A 299 22.27 20.49 -3.97
CA LEU A 299 21.93 19.64 -5.09
C LEU A 299 22.93 19.81 -6.24
N GLU A 300 23.31 21.04 -6.55
CA GLU A 300 24.32 21.36 -7.57
C GLU A 300 25.68 20.76 -7.19
N LEU A 301 26.10 20.89 -5.92
CA LEU A 301 27.34 20.30 -5.43
C LEU A 301 27.34 18.77 -5.55
N ILE A 302 26.24 18.10 -5.20
CA ILE A 302 26.15 16.64 -5.34
C ILE A 302 26.23 16.26 -6.81
N LYS A 303 25.40 16.86 -7.68
CA LYS A 303 25.39 16.60 -9.13
C LYS A 303 26.78 16.77 -9.75
N ALA A 304 27.49 17.85 -9.41
CA ALA A 304 28.84 18.11 -9.91
C ALA A 304 29.91 17.10 -9.41
N ASN A 305 29.72 16.47 -8.24
CA ASN A 305 30.67 15.49 -7.72
C ASN A 305 30.39 14.07 -8.20
N ILE A 306 29.12 13.70 -8.40
CA ILE A 306 28.75 12.37 -8.90
C ILE A 306 28.96 12.24 -10.42
N ASP A 307 29.02 13.35 -11.17
CA ASP A 307 29.30 13.35 -12.62
C ASP A 307 30.79 13.17 -12.95
N LYS A 308 31.67 13.11 -11.94
CA LYS A 308 33.10 12.90 -12.14
C LYS A 308 33.37 11.47 -12.65
N PRO A 309 34.34 11.29 -13.56
CA PRO A 309 34.63 9.97 -14.14
C PRO A 309 35.13 8.95 -13.12
N HIS A 310 35.78 9.41 -12.06
CA HIS A 310 36.26 8.57 -10.99
C HIS A 310 36.38 9.36 -9.67
N GLY A 311 36.49 8.63 -8.56
CA GLY A 311 36.56 9.18 -7.23
C GLY A 311 35.65 8.43 -6.27
N MET A 312 35.57 8.91 -5.03
CA MET A 312 34.74 8.28 -4.00
C MET A 312 33.74 9.29 -3.44
N VAL A 313 32.48 8.88 -3.33
CA VAL A 313 31.42 9.62 -2.66
C VAL A 313 30.89 8.77 -1.50
N LEU A 314 30.95 9.34 -0.30
CA LEU A 314 30.49 8.69 0.92
C LEU A 314 29.22 9.36 1.44
N VAL A 315 28.19 8.55 1.67
CA VAL A 315 26.98 8.98 2.39
C VAL A 315 27.09 8.47 3.82
N THR A 316 27.21 9.39 4.78
CA THR A 316 27.39 9.03 6.19
C THR A 316 26.18 9.42 7.05
N GLY A 317 26.08 8.80 8.22
CA GLY A 317 25.04 9.03 9.21
C GLY A 317 24.72 7.76 10.01
N PRO A 318 23.94 7.87 11.10
CA PRO A 318 23.54 6.71 11.90
C PRO A 318 22.59 5.76 11.15
N THR A 319 22.24 4.64 11.76
CA THR A 319 21.20 3.75 11.25
C THR A 319 19.88 4.49 11.11
N GLY A 320 19.16 4.28 9.99
CA GLY A 320 17.87 4.91 9.73
C GLY A 320 17.93 6.34 9.21
N SER A 321 19.11 6.91 8.95
CA SER A 321 19.24 8.29 8.44
C SER A 321 19.01 8.45 6.92
N GLY A 322 18.53 7.41 6.22
CA GLY A 322 18.25 7.48 4.78
C GLY A 322 19.46 7.32 3.85
N LYS A 323 20.57 6.73 4.32
CA LYS A 323 21.80 6.53 3.50
C LYS A 323 21.54 5.74 2.22
N THR A 324 20.92 4.57 2.35
CA THR A 324 20.59 3.69 1.22
C THR A 324 19.64 4.39 0.23
N THR A 325 18.61 5.07 0.75
CA THR A 325 17.68 5.86 -0.07
C THR A 325 18.40 6.94 -0.89
N THR A 326 19.35 7.64 -0.27
CA THR A 326 20.17 8.66 -0.94
C THR A 326 21.06 8.04 -2.02
N LEU A 327 21.74 6.93 -1.73
CA LEU A 327 22.58 6.23 -2.70
C LEU A 327 21.76 5.73 -3.90
N TYR A 328 20.58 5.16 -3.67
CA TYR A 328 19.71 4.69 -4.75
C TYR A 328 19.20 5.83 -5.64
N SER A 329 18.97 7.01 -5.05
CA SER A 329 18.63 8.23 -5.80
C SER A 329 19.79 8.66 -6.71
N ILE A 330 21.02 8.65 -6.18
CA ILE A 330 22.25 8.92 -6.95
C ILE A 330 22.44 7.89 -8.08
N LEU A 331 22.30 6.59 -7.78
CA LEU A 331 22.40 5.52 -8.77
C LEU A 331 21.41 5.72 -9.90
N THR A 332 20.18 6.14 -9.59
CA THR A 332 19.14 6.39 -10.59
C THR A 332 19.47 7.56 -11.51
N LEU A 333 20.07 8.63 -10.95
CA LEU A 333 20.54 9.77 -11.75
C LEU A 333 21.65 9.38 -12.71
N LEU A 334 22.56 8.50 -12.27
CA LEU A 334 23.70 8.04 -13.07
C LEU A 334 23.33 6.90 -14.04
N ASN A 335 22.16 6.28 -13.90
CA ASN A 335 21.75 5.11 -14.66
C ASN A 335 21.36 5.44 -16.10
N THR A 336 22.38 5.60 -16.95
CA THR A 336 22.22 5.83 -18.38
C THR A 336 22.47 4.54 -19.16
N THR A 337 22.31 4.59 -20.48
CA THR A 337 22.61 3.46 -21.34
C THR A 337 24.10 3.23 -21.57
N GLU A 338 24.94 4.21 -21.23
CA GLU A 338 26.36 4.28 -21.56
C GLU A 338 27.27 3.80 -20.43
N VAL A 339 26.72 3.66 -19.22
CA VAL A 339 27.48 3.25 -18.03
C VAL A 339 27.06 1.87 -17.54
N ASN A 340 28.05 1.11 -17.08
CA ASN A 340 27.86 -0.14 -16.35
C ASN A 340 27.95 0.14 -14.84
N ILE A 341 26.86 -0.14 -14.13
CA ILE A 341 26.75 0.07 -12.68
C ILE A 341 26.68 -1.28 -11.99
N CYS A 342 27.60 -1.51 -11.05
CA CYS A 342 27.69 -2.74 -10.27
C CYS A 342 27.64 -2.44 -8.77
N THR A 343 26.84 -3.22 -8.02
CA THR A 343 26.70 -3.02 -6.57
C THR A 343 26.95 -4.30 -5.78
N ILE A 344 27.42 -4.17 -4.54
CA ILE A 344 27.47 -5.23 -3.52
C ILE A 344 26.79 -4.73 -2.24
N GLU A 345 25.74 -5.40 -1.79
CA GLU A 345 24.80 -4.89 -0.76
C GLU A 345 24.40 -5.97 0.26
N ASP A 346 24.00 -5.58 1.48
CA ASP A 346 23.59 -6.50 2.54
C ASP A 346 22.39 -5.97 3.34
N PRO A 347 21.13 -6.29 2.95
CA PRO A 347 20.71 -6.93 1.70
C PRO A 347 20.52 -5.92 0.56
N VAL A 348 20.17 -6.41 -0.63
CA VAL A 348 19.57 -5.54 -1.66
C VAL A 348 18.16 -5.17 -1.21
N GLU A 349 17.86 -3.87 -1.11
CA GLU A 349 16.56 -3.37 -0.63
C GLU A 349 15.46 -3.59 -1.68
N TYR A 350 15.72 -3.11 -2.90
CA TYR A 350 14.87 -3.32 -4.07
C TYR A 350 15.71 -3.26 -5.35
N GLY A 351 15.14 -3.78 -6.44
CA GLY A 351 15.81 -3.86 -7.74
C GLY A 351 15.75 -2.53 -8.49
N ILE A 352 16.90 -2.02 -8.93
CA ILE A 352 17.00 -0.90 -9.86
C ILE A 352 17.23 -1.47 -11.27
N LYS A 353 16.32 -1.14 -12.19
CA LYS A 353 16.45 -1.56 -13.60
C LYS A 353 17.80 -1.10 -14.17
N ARG A 354 18.50 -1.97 -14.90
CA ARG A 354 19.83 -1.73 -15.51
C ARG A 354 21.02 -1.59 -14.54
N VAL A 355 20.82 -1.83 -13.24
CA VAL A 355 21.93 -1.90 -12.27
C VAL A 355 22.21 -3.37 -11.94
N ASN A 356 23.47 -3.77 -11.98
CA ASN A 356 23.90 -5.13 -11.62
C ASN A 356 24.09 -5.23 -10.10
N GLN A 357 23.01 -5.57 -9.39
CA GLN A 357 23.02 -5.63 -7.92
C GLN A 357 23.35 -7.02 -7.40
N THR A 358 24.40 -7.11 -6.58
CA THR A 358 24.84 -8.35 -5.93
C THR A 358 24.55 -8.27 -4.44
N GLN A 359 23.93 -9.31 -3.88
CA GLN A 359 23.73 -9.40 -2.42
C GLN A 359 24.86 -10.20 -1.76
N VAL A 360 25.35 -9.74 -0.62
CA VAL A 360 26.24 -10.48 0.26
C VAL A 360 25.61 -11.83 0.64
N ASN A 361 26.40 -12.89 0.56
CA ASN A 361 25.98 -14.25 0.91
C ASN A 361 27.08 -14.92 1.74
N PRO A 362 27.06 -14.76 3.07
CA PRO A 362 28.08 -15.33 3.95
C PRO A 362 28.16 -16.85 3.88
N ALA A 363 27.02 -17.54 3.67
CA ALA A 363 26.97 -18.99 3.56
C ALA A 363 27.69 -19.53 2.32
N ALA A 364 27.73 -18.76 1.23
CA ALA A 364 28.49 -19.06 0.03
C ALA A 364 29.91 -18.45 0.03
N GLY A 365 30.31 -17.74 1.09
CA GLY A 365 31.60 -17.04 1.17
C GLY A 365 31.66 -15.71 0.40
N LEU A 366 30.53 -15.18 -0.06
CA LEU A 366 30.47 -13.90 -0.78
C LEU A 366 30.32 -12.74 0.22
N THR A 367 31.45 -12.19 0.68
CA THR A 367 31.53 -11.00 1.56
C THR A 367 31.60 -9.70 0.76
N PHE A 368 31.56 -8.52 1.42
CA PHE A 368 31.77 -7.22 0.77
C PHE A 368 33.11 -7.17 0.01
N ALA A 369 34.23 -7.52 0.66
CA ALA A 369 35.54 -7.52 0.02
C ALA A 369 35.62 -8.52 -1.16
N ALA A 370 35.08 -9.74 -0.99
CA ALA A 370 35.06 -10.74 -2.05
C ALA A 370 34.18 -10.30 -3.24
N GLY A 371 33.01 -9.72 -2.96
CA GLY A 371 32.10 -9.17 -3.94
C GLY A 371 32.73 -8.02 -4.71
N LEU A 372 33.27 -7.01 -4.01
CA LEU A 372 33.97 -5.87 -4.63
C LEU A 372 35.12 -6.34 -5.54
N ARG A 373 35.89 -7.34 -5.11
CA ARG A 373 36.96 -7.94 -5.91
C ARG A 373 36.44 -8.59 -7.19
N ALA A 374 35.27 -9.21 -7.13
CA ALA A 374 34.62 -9.79 -8.29
C ALA A 374 34.10 -8.70 -9.23
N LEU A 375 33.43 -7.68 -8.69
CA LEU A 375 32.85 -6.57 -9.46
C LEU A 375 33.89 -5.83 -10.31
N LEU A 376 35.12 -5.67 -9.82
CA LEU A 376 36.21 -5.06 -10.61
C LEU A 376 36.56 -5.81 -11.91
N ARG A 377 36.15 -7.07 -12.05
CA ARG A 377 36.32 -7.86 -13.28
C ARG A 377 35.09 -7.83 -14.19
N HIS A 378 34.06 -7.08 -13.83
CA HIS A 378 32.84 -6.92 -14.62
C HIS A 378 32.84 -5.65 -15.47
N ASP A 379 33.99 -4.99 -15.66
CA ASP A 379 34.13 -3.74 -16.41
C ASP A 379 33.14 -2.64 -15.94
N PRO A 380 33.06 -2.33 -14.63
CA PRO A 380 32.15 -1.31 -14.14
C PRO A 380 32.68 0.10 -14.44
N ASN A 381 31.78 1.05 -14.70
CA ASN A 381 32.12 2.48 -14.61
C ASN A 381 31.88 2.99 -13.19
N ILE A 382 30.78 2.52 -12.59
CA ILE A 382 30.33 2.94 -11.26
C ILE A 382 30.21 1.69 -10.39
N ILE A 383 30.79 1.76 -9.19
CA ILE A 383 30.75 0.71 -8.18
C ILE A 383 30.05 1.26 -6.94
N MET A 384 29.04 0.56 -6.43
CA MET A 384 28.44 0.87 -5.13
C MET A 384 28.72 -0.25 -4.13
N VAL A 385 29.30 0.11 -3.00
CA VAL A 385 29.51 -0.79 -1.86
C VAL A 385 28.52 -0.37 -0.78
N GLY A 386 27.63 -1.27 -0.34
CA GLY A 386 26.56 -0.94 0.59
C GLY A 386 27.07 -0.22 1.85
N GLU A 387 28.20 -0.66 2.38
CA GLU A 387 28.93 0.02 3.46
C GLU A 387 30.37 -0.47 3.56
N ILE A 388 31.25 0.38 4.12
CA ILE A 388 32.63 0.02 4.44
C ILE A 388 32.73 -0.21 5.96
N ARG A 389 32.92 -1.46 6.38
CA ARG A 389 33.04 -1.85 7.81
C ARG A 389 34.45 -2.26 8.22
N ASP A 390 35.26 -2.69 7.27
CA ASP A 390 36.58 -3.27 7.52
C ASP A 390 37.65 -2.64 6.63
N GLY A 391 38.91 -2.77 7.05
CA GLY A 391 40.05 -2.18 6.36
C GLY A 391 40.34 -2.81 5.00
N GLU A 392 39.94 -4.06 4.76
CA GLU A 392 40.14 -4.71 3.45
C GLU A 392 39.22 -4.06 2.40
N THR A 393 37.93 -3.97 2.72
CA THR A 393 36.91 -3.32 1.89
C THR A 393 37.25 -1.85 1.67
N ALA A 394 37.70 -1.14 2.72
CA ALA A 394 38.13 0.26 2.61
C ALA A 394 39.30 0.43 1.63
N ASN A 395 40.37 -0.36 1.79
CA ASN A 395 41.53 -0.30 0.91
C ASN A 395 41.14 -0.57 -0.54
N MET A 396 40.31 -1.58 -0.78
CA MET A 396 39.84 -1.92 -2.12
C MET A 396 38.98 -0.81 -2.72
N ALA A 397 38.04 -0.25 -1.97
CA ALA A 397 37.20 0.85 -2.44
C ALA A 397 38.04 2.08 -2.84
N ILE A 398 39.05 2.41 -2.03
CA ILE A 398 39.99 3.52 -2.32
C ILE A 398 40.79 3.23 -3.59
N GLN A 399 41.34 2.02 -3.73
CA GLN A 399 42.08 1.64 -4.93
C GLN A 399 41.19 1.73 -6.18
N SER A 400 39.96 1.20 -6.13
CA SER A 400 39.00 1.30 -7.23
C SER A 400 38.73 2.75 -7.65
N ALA A 401 38.56 3.64 -6.67
CA ALA A 401 38.33 5.07 -6.90
C ALA A 401 39.53 5.78 -7.53
N LEU A 402 40.75 5.36 -7.18
CA LEU A 402 41.99 5.87 -7.75
C LEU A 402 42.29 5.28 -9.13
N THR A 403 41.78 4.08 -9.43
CA THR A 403 42.02 3.38 -10.69
C THR A 403 40.87 3.55 -11.70
N GLY A 404 40.19 4.71 -11.67
CA GLY A 404 39.29 5.10 -12.75
C GLY A 404 37.81 4.72 -12.58
N HIS A 405 37.37 4.35 -11.37
CA HIS A 405 35.95 4.07 -11.09
C HIS A 405 35.34 5.17 -10.23
N LEU A 406 34.06 5.48 -10.44
CA LEU A 406 33.27 6.21 -9.46
C LEU A 406 32.77 5.22 -8.39
N VAL A 407 33.21 5.40 -7.15
CA VAL A 407 32.86 4.53 -6.02
C VAL A 407 31.88 5.25 -5.10
N LEU A 408 30.71 4.65 -4.89
CA LEU A 408 29.70 5.11 -3.95
C LEU A 408 29.68 4.18 -2.74
N SER A 409 29.65 4.72 -1.53
CA SER A 409 29.55 3.87 -0.33
C SER A 409 28.93 4.61 0.85
N THR A 410 28.66 3.87 1.93
CA THR A 410 28.25 4.44 3.20
C THR A 410 29.27 4.19 4.32
N LEU A 411 29.22 5.07 5.32
CA LEU A 411 29.87 4.91 6.62
C LEU A 411 28.86 5.24 7.73
N HIS A 412 29.13 4.77 8.95
CA HIS A 412 28.37 5.13 10.14
C HIS A 412 29.19 6.09 11.00
N THR A 413 29.27 7.35 10.59
CA THR A 413 29.87 8.43 11.37
C THR A 413 28.84 9.50 11.73
N ASN A 414 29.16 10.32 12.74
CA ASN A 414 28.25 11.37 13.21
C ASN A 414 28.36 12.67 12.41
N ASP A 415 29.44 12.85 11.67
CA ASP A 415 29.68 14.03 10.85
C ASP A 415 30.53 13.68 9.61
N ALA A 416 30.55 14.60 8.65
CA ALA A 416 31.21 14.43 7.36
C ALA A 416 32.75 14.48 7.44
N ALA A 417 33.34 15.07 8.48
CA ALA A 417 34.79 15.17 8.63
C ALA A 417 35.39 13.94 9.33
N GLY A 418 34.59 13.24 10.13
CA GLY A 418 34.94 11.97 10.76
C GLY A 418 34.75 10.76 9.85
N ALA A 419 34.04 10.91 8.72
CA ALA A 419 34.03 9.97 7.61
C ALA A 419 35.32 10.13 6.79
#